data_AF-A0A1F7D106-F1
#
_entry.id   AF-A0A1F7D106-F1
#
_cell.length_a   1.000
_cell.length_b   1.000
_cell.length_c   1.000
_cell.angle_alpha   90.00
_cell.angle_beta   90.00
_cell.angle_gamma   90.00
#
_symmetry.space_group_name_H-M   'P 1'
#
loop_
_entity.id
_entity.type
_entity.pdbx_description
1 polymer ?
#
loop_
_entity_poly.entity_id
_entity_poly.type
_entity_poly.pdbx_seq_one_letter_code
_entity_poly.pdbx_strand_id
1 'polypeptide(L)' 'MDKIVLILVLIGGINWGLIGLGGFLGKNLNVVNLLLGGVPTLEYVVYILVGLAALKEAVFLGKCCKK' A
#
# COMPACT_ATOMS: atom_id res chain seq x y z
N MET A 1 7.83 -12.55 11.29
CA MET A 1 6.97 -11.51 10.71
C MET A 1 7.64 -10.18 11.00
N ASP A 2 8.10 -9.50 9.96
CA ASP A 2 8.83 -8.25 10.15
C ASP A 2 7.81 -7.13 10.30
N LYS A 3 7.70 -6.57 11.50
CA LYS A 3 6.66 -5.59 11.87
C LYS A 3 6.57 -4.42 10.88
N ILE A 4 7.72 -3.98 10.35
CA ILE A 4 7.82 -2.91 9.35
C ILE A 4 7.08 -3.28 8.05
N VAL A 5 7.20 -4.52 7.60
CA VAL A 5 6.60 -5.01 6.37
C VAL A 5 5.08 -5.08 6.52
N LEU A 6 4.60 -5.62 7.65
CA LEU A 6 3.17 -5.63 7.96
C LEU A 6 2.58 -4.22 8.00
N ILE A 7 3.28 -3.27 8.62
CA ILE A 7 2.85 -1.86 8.68
C ILE A 7 2.76 -1.26 7.27
N LEU A 8 3.77 -1.47 6.42
CA LEU A 8 3.77 -0.97 5.03
C LEU A 8 2.61 -1.54 4.21
N VAL A 9 2.34 -2.84 4.35
CA VAL A 9 1.22 -3.50 3.66
C VAL A 9 -0.13 -2.96 4.13
N LEU A 10 -0.31 -2.77 5.44
CA LEU A 10 -1.54 -2.19 5.99
C LEU A 10 -1.76 -0.75 5.52
N ILE A 11 -0.73 0.10 5.57
CA ILE A 11 -0.81 1.48 5.09
C ILE A 11 -1.16 1.50 3.59
N GLY A 12 -0.52 0.64 2.80
CA GLY A 12 -0.81 0.47 1.38
C GLY A 12 -2.25 0.07 1.10
N GLY A 13 -2.73 -0.96 1.79
CA GLY A 13 -4.11 -1.44 1.66
C GLY A 13 -5.14 -0.38 2.04
N ILE A 14 -4.90 0.37 3.13
CA ILE A 14 -5.77 1.47 3.54
C ILE A 14 -5.77 2.59 2.48
N ASN A 15 -4.62 2.99 1.95
CA ASN A 15 -4.55 4.03 0.92
C ASN A 15 -5.33 3.63 -0.35
N TRP A 16 -5.16 2.40 -0.83
CA TRP A 16 -5.90 1.92 -2.00
C TRP A 16 -7.40 1.75 -1.74
N GLY A 17 -7.80 1.34 -0.53
CA GLY A 17 -9.21 1.32 -0.12
C GLY A 17 -9.83 2.72 -0.13
N LEU A 18 -9.11 3.72 0.36
CA LEU A 18 -9.53 5.12 0.31
C LEU A 18 -9.61 5.64 -1.13
N ILE A 19 -8.65 5.32 -2.00
CA ILE A 19 -8.73 5.66 -3.44
C ILE A 19 -9.99 5.07 -4.07
N GLY A 20 -10.28 3.80 -3.80
CA GLY A 20 -11.50 3.15 -4.31
C GLY A 20 -12.78 3.82 -3.81
N LEU A 21 -12.87 4.10 -2.50
CA LEU A 21 -14.00 4.81 -1.90
C LEU A 21 -14.14 6.24 -2.46
N GLY A 22 -13.02 6.93 -2.64
CA GLY A 22 -12.96 8.25 -3.27
C GLY A 22 -13.50 8.24 -4.69
N GLY A 23 -13.23 7.18 -5.45
CA GLY A 23 -13.81 6.94 -6.78
C GLY A 23 -15.34 6.92 -6.76
N PHE A 24 -15.97 6.21 -5.81
CA PHE A 24 -17.43 6.19 -5.65
C PHE A 24 -18.01 7.54 -5.21
N LEU A 25 -17.23 8.33 -4.46
CA LEU A 25 -17.65 9.64 -3.94
C LEU A 25 -17.28 10.81 -4.87
N GLY A 26 -16.58 10.57 -5.97
CA GLY A 26 -16.06 11.62 -6.86
C GLY A 26 -14.98 12.51 -6.21
N LYS A 27 -14.28 12.01 -5.18
CA LYS A 27 -13.25 12.74 -4.42
C LYS A 27 -11.90 12.05 -4.52
N ASN A 28 -10.83 12.81 -4.66
CA ASN A 28 -9.48 12.27 -4.50
C ASN A 28 -9.20 12.05 -3.01
N LEU A 29 -9.16 10.78 -2.60
CA LEU A 29 -8.80 10.34 -1.25
C LEU A 29 -7.47 9.59 -1.21
N ASN A 30 -6.60 9.84 -2.21
CA ASN A 30 -5.27 9.29 -2.21
C ASN A 30 -4.43 10.03 -1.14
N VAL A 31 -4.23 9.38 0.00
CA VAL A 31 -3.51 9.94 1.15
C VAL A 31 -2.06 10.24 0.77
N VAL A 32 -1.44 9.39 -0.05
CA VAL A 32 -0.07 9.59 -0.54
C VAL A 32 0.02 10.85 -1.39
N ASN A 33 -0.93 11.04 -2.32
CA ASN A 33 -1.02 12.24 -3.16
C ASN A 33 -1.29 13.50 -2.33
N LEU A 34 -2.18 13.41 -1.34
CA LEU A 34 -2.55 14.52 -0.47
C LEU A 34 -1.40 14.97 0.44
N LEU A 35 -0.61 14.02 0.97
CA LEU A 35 0.53 14.33 1.84
C LEU A 35 1.75 14.83 1.06
N LEU A 36 1.99 14.30 -0.14
CA LEU A 36 3.16 14.63 -0.95
C LEU A 36 2.92 15.81 -1.91
N GLY A 37 1.75 16.45 -1.83
CA GLY A 37 1.42 17.62 -2.65
C GLY A 37 1.33 17.31 -4.15
N GLY A 38 1.05 16.06 -4.52
CA GLY A 38 0.92 15.64 -5.91
C GLY A 38 2.22 15.53 -6.70
N VAL A 39 3.37 15.31 -6.06
CA VAL A 39 4.65 15.07 -6.74
C VAL A 39 4.71 13.61 -7.25
N PRO A 40 4.49 13.34 -8.56
CA PRO A 40 4.19 11.98 -9.03
C PRO A 40 5.34 10.99 -8.79
N THR A 41 6.58 11.45 -8.94
CA THR A 41 7.78 10.62 -8.77
C THR A 41 7.87 10.02 -7.37
N LEU A 42 7.55 10.79 -6.33
CA LEU A 42 7.67 10.33 -4.95
C LEU A 42 6.54 9.36 -4.58
N GLU A 43 5.35 9.56 -5.14
CA GLU A 43 4.24 8.62 -4.98
C GLU A 43 4.59 7.25 -5.55
N TYR A 44 5.20 7.20 -6.74
CA TYR A 44 5.60 5.94 -7.37
C TYR A 44 6.62 5.17 -6.54
N VAL A 45 7.56 5.86 -5.89
CA VAL A 45 8.50 5.23 -4.95
C VAL A 45 7.75 4.57 -3.79
N VAL A 46 6.78 5.27 -3.20
CA VAL A 46 5.96 4.72 -2.10
C VAL A 46 5.18 3.49 -2.58
N TYR A 47 4.57 3.54 -3.76
CA TYR A 47 3.81 2.40 -4.31
C TYR A 47 4.71 1.18 -4.55
N ILE A 48 5.93 1.37 -5.04
CA ILE A 48 6.91 0.28 -5.22
C ILE A 48 7.28 -0.35 -3.88
N LEU A 49 7.58 0.46 -2.86
CA LEU A 49 7.95 -0.02 -1.52
C LEU A 49 6.82 -0.82 -0.87
N VAL A 50 5.59 -0.32 -0.97
CA VAL A 50 4.38 -1.02 -0.50
C VAL A 50 4.18 -2.34 -1.24
N GLY A 51 4.34 -2.35 -2.56
CA GLY A 51 4.21 -3.57 -3.38
C GLY A 51 5.26 -4.63 -3.02
N LEU A 52 6.52 -4.23 -2.82
CA LEU A 52 7.59 -5.12 -2.38
C LEU A 52 7.32 -5.69 -0.98
N ALA A 53 6.79 -4.87 -0.06
CA ALA A 53 6.39 -5.33 1.26
C ALA A 53 5.26 -6.38 1.18
N ALA A 54 4.25 -6.14 0.33
CA ALA A 54 3.14 -7.07 0.12
C ALA A 54 3.60 -8.40 -0.49
N LEU A 55 4.48 -8.36 -1.48
CA LEU A 55 5.07 -9.57 -2.07
C LEU A 55 5.84 -10.39 -1.03
N LYS A 56 6.60 -9.74 -0.15
CA LYS A 56 7.33 -10.44 0.91
C LYS A 56 6.39 -11.16 1.88
N GLU A 57 5.33 -10.51 2.33
CA GLU A 57 4.32 -11.14 3.20
C GLU A 57 3.56 -12.26 2.47
N ALA A 58 3.21 -12.07 1.19
CA ALA A 58 2.53 -13.09 0.38
C ALA A 58 3.39 -14.36 0.22
N VAL A 59 4.70 -14.20 -0.05
CA VAL A 59 5.66 -15.32 -0.10
C VAL A 59 5.79 -15.99 1.28
N PHE A 60 5.75 -15.22 2.38
CA PHE A 60 5.80 -15.77 3.72
C PHE A 60 4.54 -16.59 4.06
N LEU A 61 3.34 -16.09 3.72
CA LEU A 61 2.07 -16.81 3.88
C LEU A 61 2.04 -18.11 3.05
N GLY A 62 2.51 -18.06 1.80
CA GLY A 62 2.60 -19.24 0.94
C GLY A 62 3.58 -20.31 1.44
N LYS A 63 4.58 -19.93 2.26
CA LYS A 63 5.47 -20.86 2.96
C LYS A 63 4.83 -21.42 4.24
N CYS A 64 4.00 -20.65 4.95
CA CYS A 64 3.29 -21.10 6.14
C CYS A 64 2.25 -22.19 5.86
N CYS A 65 1.53 -22.12 4.73
CA CYS A 65 0.56 -23.14 4.33
C CYS A 65 1.19 -24.32 3.57
N LYS A 66 2.53 -24.38 3.47
CA LYS A 66 3.27 -25.52 2.91
C LYS A 66 3.83 -26.43 4.00
N LYS A 67 3.13 -26.53 5.14
CA LYS A 67 3.46 -27.40 6.26
C LYS A 67 2.38 -28.44 6.47
#